data_AF-A0A0R1RX89-F1
#
_entry.id   AF-A0A0R1RX89-F1
#
_cell.length_a   1.000
_cell.length_b   1.000
_cell.length_c   1.000
_cell.angle_alpha   90.00
_cell.angle_beta   90.00
_cell.angle_gamma   90.00
#
_symmetry.space_group_name_H-M   'P 1'
#
loop_
_entity.id
_entity.type
_entity.pdbx_description
1 polymer ?
#
loop_
_entity_poly.entity_id
_entity_poly.type
_entity_poly.pdbx_seq_one_letter_code
_entity_poly.pdbx_strand_id
1 'polypeptide(L)'
;MYVCGPTVYNYIHIGNARSAIAFDTIRRYFEFSGYEVNYVSNFTDVDDKMIKAADEQGITVAQLADKFIAAFMEDTKSVNIEPATTHPRATENIPEIIEFIKDLIDKDFAYEADGDVYYRTRKFDNYGQLSDQSIDDLEVGASQHVNAHEFDKKEDPIDFALWKAAKPDEINWDSPWGKGRPGWHIECSVMSTKYLGDTFDVHGGGQDLEFPHHENEIAQTEARTGKKFANYWMHNGFVTVGDENEKMSKSLGNFVTVHDIIKNIDPQVLRFFMATTQYRHPIQYNSLNIQDAQNNLAHIQTAFENLDYRLKDGLDGNDEVKNDIKNFIDRYQAAMDDDFNVQNGIAVVYELVKYSNVYSERKVVKKASIELLQTTIQRLVAVFGIKLSIEALDDDEIMKLIAQRDQARVDKDFALSDKIRDALKADGIIIEDTPNGTRYRKE
;
A
#
# COMPACT_ATOMS: atom_id res chain seq x y z
N MET A 1 -1.42 4.77 -14.34
CA MET A 1 -1.74 3.59 -13.51
C MET A 1 -2.91 3.94 -12.62
N TYR A 2 -3.96 3.12 -12.60
CA TYR A 2 -5.07 3.24 -11.65
C TYR A 2 -5.00 2.09 -10.64
N VAL A 3 -5.20 2.38 -9.35
CA VAL A 3 -5.30 1.34 -8.30
C VAL A 3 -6.49 1.64 -7.41
N CYS A 4 -7.45 0.70 -7.34
CA CYS A 4 -8.65 0.85 -6.52
C CYS A 4 -8.27 1.12 -5.06
N GLY A 5 -8.73 2.26 -4.54
CA GLY A 5 -8.44 2.69 -3.18
C GLY A 5 -9.49 2.20 -2.16
N PRO A 6 -9.38 2.65 -0.90
CA PRO A 6 -10.20 2.13 0.18
C PRO A 6 -11.60 2.75 0.24
N THR A 7 -12.54 2.00 0.79
CA THR A 7 -13.77 2.56 1.38
C THR A 7 -13.43 3.20 2.74
N VAL A 8 -13.67 4.50 2.89
CA VAL A 8 -13.16 5.29 4.02
C VAL A 8 -14.09 5.33 5.24
N TYR A 9 -14.48 4.15 5.73
CA TYR A 9 -15.40 4.00 6.88
C TYR A 9 -14.70 3.61 8.19
N ASN A 10 -13.41 3.29 8.14
CA ASN A 10 -12.59 2.89 9.28
C ASN A 10 -11.08 3.11 8.99
N TYR A 11 -10.22 2.92 10.00
CA TYR A 11 -8.78 2.80 9.81
C TYR A 11 -8.45 1.61 8.91
N ILE A 12 -7.39 1.75 8.11
CA ILE A 12 -6.93 0.66 7.26
C ILE A 12 -6.30 -0.46 8.07
N HIS A 13 -6.54 -1.68 7.64
CA HIS A 13 -5.86 -2.86 8.17
C HIS A 13 -4.61 -3.20 7.35
N ILE A 14 -3.78 -4.08 7.91
CA ILE A 14 -2.53 -4.52 7.25
C ILE A 14 -2.78 -5.18 5.88
N GLY A 15 -4.00 -5.68 5.64
CA GLY A 15 -4.45 -6.14 4.32
C GLY A 15 -4.56 -5.01 3.29
N ASN A 16 -5.14 -3.87 3.64
CA ASN A 16 -5.16 -2.71 2.75
C ASN A 16 -3.74 -2.14 2.58
N ALA A 17 -2.96 -2.12 3.66
CA ALA A 17 -1.57 -1.67 3.64
C ALA A 17 -0.70 -2.49 2.68
N ARG A 18 -0.92 -3.81 2.62
CA ARG A 18 -0.24 -4.70 1.67
C ARG A 18 -0.46 -4.27 0.22
N SER A 19 -1.70 -3.98 -0.14
CA SER A 19 -2.01 -3.48 -1.49
C SER A 19 -1.31 -2.14 -1.75
N ALA A 20 -1.45 -1.18 -0.84
CA ALA A 20 -0.84 0.14 -1.00
C ALA A 20 0.70 0.08 -1.08
N ILE A 21 1.36 -0.75 -0.26
CA ILE A 21 2.82 -0.94 -0.28
C ILE A 21 3.29 -1.64 -1.54
N ALA A 22 2.56 -2.66 -2.02
CA ALA A 22 2.89 -3.36 -3.25
C ALA A 22 2.88 -2.41 -4.44
N PHE A 23 1.79 -1.65 -4.63
CA PHE A 23 1.66 -0.74 -5.77
C PHE A 23 2.57 0.49 -5.66
N ASP A 24 2.88 0.95 -4.45
CA ASP A 24 3.93 1.96 -4.25
C ASP A 24 5.33 1.43 -4.61
N THR A 25 5.66 0.17 -4.25
CA THR A 25 6.93 -0.46 -4.64
C THR A 25 7.03 -0.62 -6.16
N ILE A 26 5.95 -1.05 -6.82
CA ILE A 26 5.83 -1.15 -8.28
C ILE A 26 6.01 0.23 -8.93
N ARG A 27 5.30 1.26 -8.45
CA ARG A 27 5.42 2.64 -8.93
C ARG A 27 6.86 3.14 -8.82
N ARG A 28 7.48 2.99 -7.64
CA ARG A 28 8.87 3.40 -7.40
C ARG A 28 9.84 2.67 -8.33
N TYR A 29 9.58 1.42 -8.68
CA TYR A 29 10.41 0.69 -9.65
C TYR A 29 10.25 1.21 -11.09
N PHE A 30 9.04 1.57 -11.50
CA PHE A 30 8.83 2.25 -12.78
C PHE A 30 9.58 3.59 -12.82
N GLU A 31 9.51 4.39 -11.76
CA GLU A 31 10.25 5.66 -11.66
C GLU A 31 11.78 5.43 -11.64
N PHE A 32 12.26 4.40 -10.93
CA PHE A 32 13.65 3.98 -10.95
C PHE A 32 14.14 3.61 -12.36
N SER A 33 13.25 3.02 -13.16
CA SER A 33 13.47 2.64 -14.56
C SER A 33 13.33 3.80 -15.55
N GLY A 34 12.99 5.00 -15.07
CA GLY A 34 12.93 6.23 -15.86
C GLY A 34 11.55 6.58 -16.42
N TYR A 35 10.48 5.92 -15.97
CA TYR A 35 9.12 6.30 -16.35
C TYR A 35 8.59 7.45 -15.49
N GLU A 36 7.77 8.33 -16.09
CA GLU A 36 6.89 9.22 -15.36
C GLU A 36 5.57 8.51 -15.09
N VAL A 37 5.19 8.32 -13.83
CA VAL A 37 3.99 7.55 -13.45
C VAL A 37 2.89 8.48 -12.97
N ASN A 38 1.85 8.67 -13.79
CA ASN A 38 0.58 9.22 -13.30
C ASN A 38 -0.18 8.14 -12.53
N TYR A 39 -0.07 8.17 -11.21
CA TYR A 39 -0.66 7.18 -10.29
C TYR A 39 -1.96 7.73 -9.69
N VAL A 40 -3.10 7.13 -10.04
CA VAL A 40 -4.43 7.53 -9.58
C VAL A 40 -5.00 6.45 -8.66
N SER A 41 -5.49 6.83 -7.48
CA SER A 41 -6.14 5.91 -6.56
C SER A 41 -7.29 6.60 -5.85
N ASN A 42 -8.52 6.12 -6.04
CA ASN A 42 -9.72 6.79 -5.55
C ASN A 42 -9.94 6.65 -4.03
N PHE A 43 -10.86 7.43 -3.50
CA PHE A 43 -11.54 7.13 -2.25
C PHE A 43 -13.01 6.83 -2.54
N THR A 44 -13.48 5.67 -2.09
CA THR A 44 -14.92 5.38 -2.04
C THR A 44 -15.48 6.00 -0.77
N ASP A 45 -16.01 7.21 -0.92
CA ASP A 45 -16.53 8.06 0.15
C ASP A 45 -18.07 8.08 0.23
N VAL A 46 -18.71 7.17 -0.50
CA VAL A 46 -20.13 6.81 -0.37
C VAL A 46 -20.30 5.32 -0.63
N ASP A 47 -20.92 4.59 0.30
CA ASP A 47 -21.26 3.17 0.19
C ASP A 47 -22.22 2.79 1.33
N ASP A 48 -22.86 1.62 1.24
CA ASP A 48 -23.72 1.09 2.31
C ASP A 48 -22.95 0.93 3.64
N LYS A 49 -21.66 0.57 3.62
CA LYS A 49 -20.81 0.50 4.84
C LYS A 49 -20.56 1.89 5.44
N MET A 50 -20.40 2.92 4.61
CA MET A 50 -20.19 4.29 5.05
C MET A 50 -21.44 4.84 5.75
N ILE A 51 -22.62 4.63 5.14
CA ILE A 51 -23.91 5.05 5.71
C ILE A 51 -24.09 4.41 7.09
N LYS A 52 -23.95 3.09 7.17
CA LYS A 52 -24.07 2.36 8.43
C LYS A 52 -23.09 2.87 9.51
N ALA A 53 -21.82 3.07 9.16
CA ALA A 53 -20.80 3.51 10.10
C ALA A 53 -20.99 4.98 10.56
N ALA A 54 -21.57 5.82 9.69
CA ALA A 54 -21.90 7.21 10.00
C ALA A 54 -23.07 7.26 10.99
N ASP A 55 -24.12 6.47 10.75
CA ASP A 55 -25.28 6.33 11.63
C ASP A 55 -24.87 5.82 13.02
N GLU A 56 -24.03 4.77 13.09
CA GLU A 56 -23.51 4.23 14.34
C GLU A 56 -22.71 5.25 15.17
N GLN A 57 -22.07 6.23 14.51
CA GLN A 57 -21.29 7.30 15.14
C GLN A 57 -22.08 8.60 15.36
N GLY A 58 -23.31 8.70 14.84
CA GLY A 58 -24.11 9.93 14.91
C GLY A 58 -23.49 11.11 14.16
N ILE A 59 -22.78 10.86 13.06
CA ILE A 59 -22.16 11.89 12.19
C ILE A 59 -22.62 11.73 10.75
N THR A 60 -22.33 12.70 9.88
CA THR A 60 -22.66 12.56 8.45
C THR A 60 -21.64 11.70 7.71
N VAL A 61 -22.04 11.12 6.57
CA VAL A 61 -21.15 10.34 5.69
C VAL A 61 -19.94 11.17 5.24
N ALA A 62 -20.13 12.46 4.92
CA ALA A 62 -19.03 13.34 4.56
C ALA A 62 -18.03 13.56 5.71
N GLN A 63 -18.53 13.76 6.95
CA GLN A 63 -17.66 13.89 8.13
C GLN A 63 -16.89 12.59 8.41
N LEU A 64 -17.54 11.44 8.23
CA LEU A 64 -16.91 10.13 8.35
C LEU A 64 -15.78 9.97 7.31
N ALA A 65 -16.06 10.31 6.05
CA ALA A 65 -15.11 10.24 4.96
C ALA A 65 -13.88 11.13 5.21
N ASP A 66 -14.08 12.40 5.55
CA ASP A 66 -12.96 13.32 5.80
C ASP A 66 -12.07 12.83 6.96
N LYS A 67 -12.68 12.31 8.03
CA LYS A 67 -11.96 11.73 9.17
C LYS A 67 -11.08 10.56 8.74
N PHE A 68 -11.61 9.61 7.99
CA PHE A 68 -10.87 8.39 7.64
C PHE A 68 -9.97 8.55 6.41
N ILE A 69 -10.22 9.53 5.54
CA ILE A 69 -9.24 9.98 4.54
C ILE A 69 -8.02 10.56 5.25
N ALA A 70 -8.21 11.45 6.23
CA ALA A 70 -7.10 12.00 7.00
C ALA A 70 -6.30 10.89 7.72
N ALA A 71 -6.99 9.94 8.34
CA ALA A 71 -6.36 8.78 8.98
C ALA A 71 -5.61 7.88 7.98
N PHE A 72 -6.19 7.61 6.80
CA PHE A 72 -5.51 6.87 5.74
C PHE A 72 -4.21 7.56 5.31
N MET A 73 -4.23 8.87 5.14
CA MET A 73 -3.04 9.64 4.77
C MET A 73 -1.97 9.63 5.86
N GLU A 74 -2.36 9.62 7.14
CA GLU A 74 -1.44 9.48 8.27
C GLU A 74 -0.80 8.09 8.31
N ASP A 75 -1.63 7.04 8.26
CA ASP A 75 -1.19 5.65 8.31
C ASP A 75 -0.26 5.33 7.14
N THR A 76 -0.61 5.73 5.91
CA THR A 76 0.21 5.47 4.70
C THR A 76 1.51 6.27 4.69
N LYS A 77 1.49 7.52 5.15
CA LYS A 77 2.70 8.33 5.32
C LYS A 77 3.66 7.69 6.33
N SER A 78 3.14 7.12 7.42
CA SER A 78 3.97 6.48 8.46
C SER A 78 4.83 5.34 7.89
N VAL A 79 4.27 4.54 6.97
CA VAL A 79 4.97 3.44 6.28
C VAL A 79 5.61 3.88 4.95
N ASN A 80 5.83 5.19 4.78
CA ASN A 80 6.54 5.79 3.65
C ASN A 80 5.99 5.45 2.25
N ILE A 81 4.66 5.34 2.14
CA ILE A 81 3.98 5.32 0.83
C ILE A 81 3.96 6.73 0.25
N GLU A 82 4.25 6.88 -1.04
CA GLU A 82 4.10 8.17 -1.71
C GLU A 82 2.62 8.47 -1.97
N PRO A 83 2.18 9.73 -1.77
CA PRO A 83 0.85 10.13 -2.17
C PRO A 83 0.61 9.84 -3.66
N ALA A 84 -0.61 9.41 -4.00
CA ALA A 84 -1.00 9.30 -5.39
C ALA A 84 -0.88 10.65 -6.10
N THR A 85 -0.65 10.64 -7.41
CA THR A 85 -0.72 11.85 -8.25
C THR A 85 -2.11 12.49 -8.13
N THR A 86 -3.17 11.68 -7.99
CA THR A 86 -4.53 12.16 -7.75
C THR A 86 -5.33 11.16 -6.93
N HIS A 87 -6.11 11.69 -5.97
CA HIS A 87 -7.07 10.94 -5.16
C HIS A 87 -8.51 11.39 -5.44
N PRO A 88 -9.14 10.93 -6.52
CA PRO A 88 -10.51 11.33 -6.82
C PRO A 88 -11.49 10.71 -5.82
N ARG A 89 -12.52 11.46 -5.44
CA ARG A 89 -13.60 10.99 -4.58
C ARG A 89 -14.84 10.63 -5.40
N ALA A 90 -15.56 9.57 -5.03
CA ALA A 90 -16.79 9.18 -5.71
C ALA A 90 -17.84 10.30 -5.65
N THR A 91 -17.99 10.96 -4.50
CA THR A 91 -18.96 12.06 -4.31
C THR A 91 -18.69 13.30 -5.17
N GLU A 92 -17.45 13.48 -5.65
CA GLU A 92 -17.03 14.59 -6.50
C GLU A 92 -17.23 14.31 -8.01
N ASN A 93 -17.65 13.10 -8.38
CA ASN A 93 -17.77 12.63 -9.77
C ASN A 93 -19.18 12.14 -10.13
N ILE A 94 -20.19 12.54 -9.34
CA ILE A 94 -21.59 12.12 -9.52
C ILE A 94 -22.16 12.52 -10.90
N PRO A 95 -21.96 13.74 -11.42
CA PRO A 95 -22.46 14.10 -12.74
C PRO A 95 -21.93 13.19 -13.84
N GLU A 96 -20.63 12.88 -13.82
CA GLU A 96 -19.99 11.98 -14.78
C GLU A 96 -20.46 10.54 -14.62
N ILE A 97 -20.72 10.08 -13.40
CA ILE A 97 -21.32 8.75 -13.16
C ILE A 97 -22.71 8.68 -13.79
N ILE A 98 -23.57 9.68 -13.57
CA ILE A 98 -24.92 9.72 -14.15
C ILE A 98 -24.83 9.72 -15.69
N GLU A 99 -23.92 10.49 -16.28
CA GLU A 99 -23.70 10.50 -17.74
C GLU A 99 -23.26 9.12 -18.25
N PHE A 100 -22.31 8.48 -17.58
CA PHE A 100 -21.81 7.15 -17.94
C PHE A 100 -22.93 6.11 -17.93
N ILE A 101 -23.79 6.13 -16.90
CA ILE A 101 -24.92 5.20 -16.79
C ILE A 101 -25.95 5.46 -17.89
N LYS A 102 -26.22 6.73 -18.24
CA LYS A 102 -27.09 7.05 -19.38
C LYS A 102 -26.55 6.49 -20.69
N ASP A 103 -25.25 6.62 -20.94
CA ASP A 103 -24.61 6.05 -22.14
C ASP A 103 -24.78 4.52 -22.20
N LEU A 104 -24.70 3.83 -21.05
CA LEU A 104 -24.93 2.39 -20.96
C LEU A 104 -26.40 2.02 -21.24
N ILE A 105 -27.36 2.80 -20.74
CA ILE A 105 -28.79 2.61 -21.04
C ILE A 105 -29.07 2.84 -22.52
N ASP A 106 -28.54 3.91 -23.11
CA ASP A 106 -28.74 4.24 -24.52
C ASP A 106 -28.15 3.16 -25.45
N LYS A 107 -27.11 2.45 -25.00
CA LYS A 107 -26.53 1.28 -25.66
C LYS A 107 -27.17 -0.05 -25.25
N ASP A 108 -28.21 0.02 -24.42
CA ASP A 108 -28.99 -1.11 -23.92
C ASP A 108 -28.17 -2.12 -23.10
N PHE A 109 -27.04 -1.69 -22.52
CA PHE A 109 -26.26 -2.45 -21.53
C PHE A 109 -26.73 -2.23 -20.10
N ALA A 110 -27.68 -1.34 -19.87
CA ALA A 110 -28.25 -1.07 -18.56
C ALA A 110 -29.75 -0.80 -18.64
N TYR A 111 -30.45 -0.99 -17.52
CA TYR A 111 -31.88 -0.76 -17.40
C TYR A 111 -32.27 -0.26 -16.02
N GLU A 112 -33.35 0.52 -15.98
CA GLU A 112 -33.94 1.02 -14.75
C GLU A 112 -35.02 0.06 -14.24
N ALA A 113 -35.08 -0.13 -12.92
CA ALA A 113 -36.07 -0.92 -12.23
C ALA A 113 -36.36 -0.32 -10.84
N ASP A 114 -37.52 0.31 -10.68
CA ASP A 114 -37.99 0.91 -9.41
C ASP A 114 -36.98 1.90 -8.79
N GLY A 115 -36.38 2.76 -9.61
CA GLY A 115 -35.39 3.78 -9.24
C GLY A 115 -33.95 3.28 -9.14
N ASP A 116 -33.73 1.96 -9.12
CA ASP A 116 -32.40 1.36 -9.27
C ASP A 116 -32.05 1.27 -10.77
N VAL A 117 -30.75 1.29 -11.09
CA VAL A 117 -30.26 0.99 -12.44
C VAL A 117 -29.29 -0.16 -12.37
N TYR A 118 -29.52 -1.19 -13.17
CA TYR A 118 -28.69 -2.40 -13.23
C TYR A 118 -27.97 -2.50 -14.58
N TYR A 119 -26.79 -3.11 -14.57
CA TYR A 119 -26.06 -3.51 -15.77
C TYR A 119 -26.52 -4.90 -16.22
N ARG A 120 -26.74 -5.09 -17.53
CA ARG A 120 -27.05 -6.38 -18.15
C ARG A 120 -25.80 -7.19 -18.41
N THR A 121 -25.42 -8.01 -17.45
CA THR A 121 -24.13 -8.72 -17.46
C THR A 121 -24.01 -9.65 -18.68
N ARG A 122 -25.06 -10.40 -19.02
CA ARG A 122 -25.08 -11.32 -20.17
C ARG A 122 -24.97 -10.63 -21.53
N LYS A 123 -25.17 -9.31 -21.61
CA LYS A 123 -25.01 -8.57 -22.87
C LYS A 123 -23.53 -8.34 -23.22
N PHE A 124 -22.64 -8.44 -22.24
CA PHE A 124 -21.21 -8.32 -22.46
C PHE A 124 -20.59 -9.69 -22.73
N ASP A 125 -20.30 -9.97 -24.01
CA ASP A 125 -19.87 -11.29 -24.49
C ASP A 125 -18.64 -11.87 -23.75
N ASN A 126 -17.74 -11.00 -23.27
CA ASN A 126 -16.48 -11.39 -22.64
C ASN A 126 -16.52 -11.32 -21.10
N TYR A 127 -17.71 -11.27 -20.49
CA TYR A 127 -17.83 -11.19 -19.03
C TYR A 127 -17.27 -12.45 -18.36
N GLY A 128 -16.36 -12.27 -17.39
CA GLY A 128 -15.67 -13.37 -16.69
C GLY A 128 -14.27 -13.66 -17.24
N GLN A 129 -13.84 -12.97 -18.30
CA GLN A 129 -12.55 -13.20 -18.94
C GLN A 129 -11.37 -12.85 -18.02
N LEU A 130 -11.48 -11.83 -17.16
CA LEU A 130 -10.38 -11.47 -16.27
C LEU A 130 -10.16 -12.54 -15.21
N SER A 131 -11.25 -12.98 -14.57
CA SER A 131 -11.26 -13.92 -13.45
C SER A 131 -11.27 -15.40 -13.84
N ASP A 132 -11.33 -15.71 -15.14
CA ASP A 132 -11.49 -17.07 -15.69
C ASP A 132 -12.71 -17.80 -15.11
N GLN A 133 -13.80 -17.06 -14.84
CA GLN A 133 -15.05 -17.61 -14.31
C GLN A 133 -16.11 -17.75 -15.41
N SER A 134 -16.78 -18.89 -15.44
CA SER A 134 -17.93 -19.11 -16.32
C SER A 134 -19.16 -18.36 -15.81
N ILE A 135 -19.88 -17.69 -16.72
CA ILE A 135 -21.17 -17.03 -16.44
C ILE A 135 -22.17 -17.99 -15.76
N ASP A 136 -22.16 -19.26 -16.15
CA ASP A 136 -23.09 -20.27 -15.61
C ASP A 136 -22.78 -20.60 -14.13
N ASP A 137 -21.49 -20.62 -13.74
CA ASP A 137 -21.08 -20.86 -12.35
C ASP A 137 -21.45 -19.65 -11.47
N LEU A 138 -21.35 -18.44 -12.02
CA LEU A 138 -21.73 -17.19 -11.37
C LEU A 138 -23.23 -17.13 -11.07
N GLU A 139 -24.08 -17.58 -11.99
CA GLU A 139 -25.53 -17.59 -11.80
C GLU A 139 -25.95 -18.47 -10.62
N VAL A 140 -25.36 -19.66 -10.51
CA VAL A 140 -25.62 -20.59 -9.41
C VAL A 140 -25.23 -19.97 -8.06
N GLY A 141 -24.09 -19.28 -8.00
CA GLY A 141 -23.63 -18.58 -6.80
C GLY A 141 -24.50 -17.38 -6.45
N ALA A 142 -24.80 -16.52 -7.42
CA ALA A 142 -25.61 -15.33 -7.22
C ALA A 142 -27.00 -15.69 -6.69
N SER A 143 -27.65 -16.69 -7.29
CA SER A 143 -29.01 -17.14 -6.90
C SER A 143 -29.12 -17.62 -5.45
N GLN A 144 -28.00 -17.98 -4.80
CA GLN A 144 -27.98 -18.38 -3.38
C GLN A 144 -27.80 -17.20 -2.41
N HIS A 145 -27.37 -16.03 -2.91
CA HIS A 145 -26.94 -14.89 -2.10
C HIS A 145 -27.79 -13.62 -2.28
N VAL A 146 -28.65 -13.54 -3.29
CA VAL A 146 -29.59 -12.41 -3.43
C VAL A 146 -30.79 -12.58 -2.48
N ASN A 147 -31.13 -11.51 -1.77
CA ASN A 147 -32.39 -11.48 -1.03
C ASN A 147 -33.57 -11.43 -2.03
N ALA A 148 -34.73 -11.99 -1.64
CA ALA A 148 -35.87 -12.13 -2.56
C ALA A 148 -36.32 -10.81 -3.19
N HIS A 149 -36.11 -9.68 -2.49
CA HIS A 149 -36.49 -8.36 -2.98
C HIS A 149 -35.55 -7.79 -4.06
N GLU A 150 -34.25 -8.06 -4.00
CA GLU A 150 -33.31 -7.71 -5.07
C GLU A 150 -33.41 -8.68 -6.25
N PHE A 151 -33.76 -9.95 -6.00
CA PHE A 151 -33.95 -10.93 -7.06
C PHE A 151 -35.09 -10.53 -8.01
N ASP A 152 -36.21 -10.03 -7.48
CA ASP A 152 -37.39 -9.66 -8.28
C ASP A 152 -37.18 -8.43 -9.18
N LYS A 153 -36.18 -7.59 -8.89
CA LYS A 153 -35.88 -6.38 -9.68
C LYS A 153 -34.93 -6.62 -10.86
N LYS A 154 -34.16 -7.72 -10.81
CA LYS A 154 -33.15 -7.99 -11.82
C LYS A 154 -33.73 -8.78 -12.99
N GLU A 155 -33.32 -8.45 -14.21
CA GLU A 155 -33.63 -9.27 -15.38
C GLU A 155 -32.84 -10.59 -15.32
N ASP A 156 -31.62 -10.57 -14.77
CA ASP A 156 -30.79 -11.74 -14.52
C ASP A 156 -30.12 -11.71 -13.11
N PRO A 157 -30.03 -12.83 -12.37
CA PRO A 157 -29.36 -12.89 -11.06
C PRO A 157 -27.94 -12.30 -11.00
N ILE A 158 -27.18 -12.36 -12.09
CA ILE A 158 -25.80 -11.84 -12.14
C ILE A 158 -25.71 -10.36 -12.54
N ASP A 159 -26.84 -9.71 -12.82
CA ASP A 159 -26.87 -8.27 -13.06
C ASP A 159 -26.48 -7.51 -11.78
N PHE A 160 -25.74 -6.41 -11.92
CA PHE A 160 -25.23 -5.64 -10.79
C PHE A 160 -25.66 -4.18 -10.86
N ALA A 161 -25.80 -3.55 -9.69
CA ALA A 161 -26.28 -2.18 -9.60
C ALA A 161 -25.21 -1.18 -10.08
N LEU A 162 -25.63 -0.29 -10.98
CA LEU A 162 -24.91 0.92 -11.38
C LEU A 162 -25.36 2.13 -10.57
N TRP A 163 -26.65 2.19 -10.26
CA TRP A 163 -27.26 3.22 -9.43
C TRP A 163 -28.24 2.56 -8.45
N LYS A 164 -28.19 2.98 -7.18
CA LYS A 164 -29.09 2.47 -6.14
C LYS A 164 -29.99 3.60 -5.68
N ALA A 165 -31.30 3.39 -5.73
CA ALA A 165 -32.29 4.26 -5.12
C ALA A 165 -31.96 4.46 -3.63
N ALA A 166 -32.07 5.69 -3.16
CA ALA A 166 -31.78 6.02 -1.77
C ALA A 166 -33.00 5.74 -0.89
N LYS A 167 -32.77 5.17 0.30
CA LYS A 167 -33.80 5.13 1.33
C LYS A 167 -34.01 6.53 1.95
N PRO A 168 -35.13 6.76 2.65
CA PRO A 168 -35.31 8.00 3.40
C PRO A 168 -34.10 8.28 4.31
N ASP A 169 -33.67 9.54 4.33
CA ASP A 169 -32.58 10.06 5.16
C ASP A 169 -31.16 9.54 4.84
N GLU A 170 -30.98 8.68 3.83
CA GLU A 170 -29.66 8.32 3.30
C GLU A 170 -29.07 9.46 2.43
N ILE A 171 -27.74 9.56 2.38
CA ILE A 171 -27.05 10.45 1.43
C ILE A 171 -27.46 10.11 -0.02
N ASN A 172 -27.81 11.14 -0.79
CA ASN A 172 -28.35 10.95 -2.14
C ASN A 172 -28.09 12.16 -3.05
N TRP A 173 -28.22 11.92 -4.35
CA TRP A 173 -28.16 12.91 -5.41
C TRP A 173 -29.37 12.74 -6.34
N ASP A 174 -29.78 13.85 -6.96
CA ASP A 174 -30.81 13.84 -7.99
C ASP A 174 -30.26 13.21 -9.28
N SER A 175 -31.03 12.32 -9.89
CA SER A 175 -30.70 11.67 -11.16
C SER A 175 -31.95 11.51 -12.04
N PRO A 176 -31.81 11.16 -13.33
CA PRO A 176 -32.94 10.85 -14.20
C PRO A 176 -33.84 9.71 -13.69
N TRP A 177 -33.32 8.86 -12.80
CA TRP A 177 -34.02 7.70 -12.23
C TRP A 177 -34.53 7.97 -10.81
N GLY A 178 -34.52 9.24 -10.38
CA GLY A 178 -34.87 9.64 -9.02
C GLY A 178 -33.66 9.79 -8.10
N LYS A 179 -33.92 9.93 -6.80
CA LYS A 179 -32.87 10.15 -5.80
C LYS A 179 -32.14 8.84 -5.49
N GLY A 180 -30.82 8.85 -5.59
CA GLY A 180 -30.02 7.67 -5.31
C GLY A 180 -28.54 7.97 -5.14
N ARG A 181 -27.72 6.94 -5.28
CA ARG A 181 -26.27 6.97 -5.15
C ARG A 181 -25.64 5.95 -6.11
N PRO A 182 -24.35 6.10 -6.46
CA PRO A 182 -23.67 5.13 -7.30
C PRO A 182 -23.62 3.73 -6.68
N GLY A 183 -23.59 2.71 -7.52
CA GLY A 183 -23.11 1.38 -7.15
C GLY A 183 -21.59 1.37 -7.06
N TRP A 184 -21.01 0.48 -6.24
CA TRP A 184 -19.58 0.48 -5.95
C TRP A 184 -18.68 0.41 -7.21
N HIS A 185 -19.08 -0.34 -8.23
CA HIS A 185 -18.24 -0.59 -9.41
C HIS A 185 -18.14 0.61 -10.37
N ILE A 186 -19.23 1.38 -10.55
CA ILE A 186 -19.29 2.43 -11.57
C ILE A 186 -18.36 3.62 -11.26
N GLU A 187 -18.05 3.80 -9.98
CA GLU A 187 -17.15 4.83 -9.49
C GLU A 187 -15.76 4.70 -10.14
N CYS A 188 -15.16 3.51 -10.09
CA CYS A 188 -13.82 3.27 -10.60
C CYS A 188 -13.75 3.37 -12.13
N SER A 189 -14.74 2.85 -12.85
CA SER A 189 -14.86 3.02 -14.31
C SER A 189 -14.86 4.50 -14.73
N VAL A 190 -15.63 5.33 -14.03
CA VAL A 190 -15.76 6.76 -14.33
C VAL A 190 -14.50 7.53 -13.95
N MET A 191 -14.01 7.34 -12.72
CA MET A 191 -12.83 8.07 -12.24
C MET A 191 -11.59 7.68 -13.04
N SER A 192 -11.31 6.38 -13.23
CA SER A 192 -10.12 5.95 -13.98
C SER A 192 -10.10 6.53 -15.40
N THR A 193 -11.22 6.46 -16.14
CA THR A 193 -11.29 7.00 -17.51
C THR A 193 -11.22 8.52 -17.56
N LYS A 194 -11.78 9.23 -16.59
CA LYS A 194 -11.67 10.69 -16.49
C LYS A 194 -10.24 11.18 -16.31
N TYR A 195 -9.43 10.48 -15.50
CA TYR A 195 -8.08 10.92 -15.16
C TYR A 195 -6.98 10.30 -16.03
N LEU A 196 -7.22 9.15 -16.66
CA LEU A 196 -6.21 8.41 -17.44
C LEU A 196 -6.61 8.18 -18.91
N GLY A 197 -7.85 8.51 -19.30
CA GLY A 197 -8.40 8.25 -20.62
C GLY A 197 -9.07 6.89 -20.75
N ASP A 198 -9.76 6.68 -21.88
CA ASP A 198 -10.57 5.46 -22.14
C ASP A 198 -9.76 4.14 -22.16
N THR A 199 -8.45 4.24 -22.41
CA THR A 199 -7.51 3.11 -22.37
C THR A 199 -6.23 3.57 -21.68
N PHE A 200 -5.80 2.85 -20.63
CA PHE A 200 -4.55 3.14 -19.93
C PHE A 200 -3.70 1.88 -19.68
N ASP A 201 -2.49 2.08 -19.15
CA ASP A 201 -1.49 1.01 -19.08
C ASP A 201 -1.80 -0.06 -18.03
N VAL A 202 -1.88 0.31 -16.76
CA VAL A 202 -1.96 -0.63 -15.64
C VAL A 202 -3.15 -0.32 -14.74
N HIS A 203 -3.97 -1.34 -14.47
CA HIS A 203 -5.01 -1.35 -13.45
C HIS A 203 -4.64 -2.32 -12.33
N GLY A 204 -4.58 -1.85 -11.08
CA GLY A 204 -4.19 -2.62 -9.90
C GLY A 204 -5.25 -2.73 -8.81
N GLY A 205 -5.19 -3.78 -8.00
CA GLY A 205 -6.00 -3.93 -6.80
C GLY A 205 -5.63 -5.18 -5.98
N GLY A 206 -6.38 -5.43 -4.90
CA GLY A 206 -6.30 -6.71 -4.19
C GLY A 206 -6.87 -7.85 -5.04
N GLN A 207 -6.41 -9.09 -4.82
CA GLN A 207 -6.95 -10.26 -5.52
C GLN A 207 -8.46 -10.45 -5.32
N ASP A 208 -9.03 -10.01 -4.21
CA ASP A 208 -10.48 -9.98 -3.98
C ASP A 208 -11.23 -8.99 -4.89
N LEU A 209 -10.54 -8.04 -5.52
CA LEU A 209 -11.14 -7.12 -6.48
C LEU A 209 -11.17 -7.68 -7.90
N GLU A 210 -10.44 -8.75 -8.20
CA GLU A 210 -10.48 -9.40 -9.52
C GLU A 210 -11.92 -9.75 -9.92
N PHE A 211 -12.66 -10.37 -9.00
CA PHE A 211 -14.08 -10.63 -9.14
C PHE A 211 -14.85 -10.29 -7.86
N PRO A 212 -16.00 -9.59 -7.95
CA PRO A 212 -16.63 -9.10 -9.18
C PRO A 212 -16.16 -7.71 -9.62
N HIS A 213 -15.31 -7.04 -8.83
CA HIS A 213 -15.14 -5.58 -8.97
C HIS A 213 -14.50 -5.18 -10.31
N HIS A 214 -13.29 -5.64 -10.62
CA HIS A 214 -12.57 -5.32 -11.85
C HIS A 214 -13.25 -5.91 -13.09
N GLU A 215 -13.86 -7.10 -12.99
CA GLU A 215 -14.69 -7.68 -14.05
C GLU A 215 -15.85 -6.75 -14.44
N ASN A 216 -16.55 -6.20 -13.43
CA ASN A 216 -17.61 -5.23 -13.64
C ASN A 216 -17.11 -3.92 -14.27
N GLU A 217 -15.93 -3.46 -13.87
CA GLU A 217 -15.33 -2.24 -14.44
C GLU A 217 -14.96 -2.39 -15.91
N ILE A 218 -14.41 -3.56 -16.30
CA ILE A 218 -14.18 -3.92 -17.70
C ILE A 218 -15.50 -3.87 -18.46
N ALA A 219 -16.52 -4.59 -17.97
CA ALA A 219 -17.81 -4.67 -18.64
C ALA A 219 -18.46 -3.31 -18.84
N GLN A 220 -18.44 -2.44 -17.82
CA GLN A 220 -18.96 -1.08 -17.91
C GLN A 220 -18.16 -0.23 -18.90
N THR A 221 -16.83 -0.24 -18.78
CA THR A 221 -15.98 0.68 -19.54
C THR A 221 -15.87 0.28 -21.00
N GLU A 222 -15.69 -1.00 -21.30
CA GLU A 222 -15.58 -1.46 -22.69
C GLU A 222 -16.93 -1.38 -23.41
N ALA A 223 -18.06 -1.62 -22.72
CA ALA A 223 -19.39 -1.39 -23.30
C ALA A 223 -19.65 0.10 -23.61
N ARG A 224 -19.24 1.00 -22.70
CA ARG A 224 -19.40 2.45 -22.94
C ARG A 224 -18.44 2.97 -24.00
N THR A 225 -17.18 2.55 -24.02
CA THR A 225 -16.17 3.19 -24.89
C THR A 225 -15.96 2.45 -26.21
N GLY A 226 -16.27 1.15 -26.27
CA GLY A 226 -15.89 0.27 -27.38
C GLY A 226 -14.38 0.05 -27.52
N LYS A 227 -13.60 0.38 -26.48
CA LYS A 227 -12.13 0.27 -26.45
C LYS A 227 -11.71 -0.66 -25.33
N LYS A 228 -10.50 -1.20 -25.45
CA LYS A 228 -9.84 -1.95 -24.36
C LYS A 228 -9.67 -1.04 -23.15
N PHE A 229 -10.07 -1.47 -21.96
CA PHE A 229 -10.03 -0.62 -20.77
C PHE A 229 -8.61 -0.40 -20.20
N ALA A 230 -7.89 -1.48 -19.89
CA ALA A 230 -6.52 -1.43 -19.36
C ALA A 230 -5.62 -2.45 -20.05
N ASN A 231 -4.35 -2.11 -20.29
CA ASN A 231 -3.41 -3.02 -20.97
C ASN A 231 -2.97 -4.19 -20.10
N TYR A 232 -2.73 -3.93 -18.82
CA TYR A 232 -2.25 -4.87 -17.82
C TYR A 232 -3.12 -4.79 -16.56
N TRP A 233 -3.47 -5.96 -16.03
CA TRP A 233 -4.14 -6.13 -14.74
C TRP A 233 -3.17 -6.73 -13.74
N MET A 234 -3.11 -6.14 -12.55
CA MET A 234 -2.20 -6.57 -11.49
C MET A 234 -2.97 -6.75 -10.18
N HIS A 235 -2.82 -7.91 -9.55
CA HIS A 235 -3.51 -8.21 -8.30
C HIS A 235 -2.55 -8.68 -7.22
N ASN A 236 -2.59 -8.03 -6.05
CA ASN A 236 -1.77 -8.46 -4.91
C ASN A 236 -2.46 -9.57 -4.10
N GLY A 237 -1.67 -10.50 -3.57
CA GLY A 237 -2.13 -11.59 -2.72
C GLY A 237 -2.60 -11.12 -1.35
N PHE A 238 -3.33 -12.00 -0.67
CA PHE A 238 -3.92 -11.75 0.65
C PHE A 238 -2.90 -11.65 1.79
N VAL A 239 -3.32 -11.06 2.90
CA VAL A 239 -2.62 -11.15 4.18
C VAL A 239 -3.32 -12.19 5.06
N THR A 240 -2.56 -13.14 5.58
CA THR A 240 -3.00 -14.10 6.61
C THR A 240 -2.40 -13.72 7.96
N VAL A 241 -3.06 -14.12 9.06
CA VAL A 241 -2.64 -13.78 10.43
C VAL A 241 -2.38 -15.04 11.24
N GLY A 242 -1.33 -15.00 12.04
CA GLY A 242 -0.97 -16.08 12.97
C GLY A 242 -0.30 -17.27 12.29
N ASP A 243 0.11 -18.24 13.10
CA ASP A 243 0.88 -19.40 12.65
C ASP A 243 0.05 -20.39 11.81
N GLU A 244 -1.28 -20.36 11.98
CA GLU A 244 -2.23 -21.19 11.24
C GLU A 244 -2.68 -20.56 9.90
N ASN A 245 -2.11 -19.42 9.50
CA ASN A 245 -2.47 -18.71 8.26
C ASN A 245 -3.96 -18.37 8.16
N GLU A 246 -4.56 -17.91 9.25
CA GLU A 246 -5.97 -17.56 9.26
C GLU A 246 -6.24 -16.34 8.36
N LYS A 247 -7.37 -16.38 7.64
CA LYS A 247 -7.85 -15.20 6.92
C LYS A 247 -8.21 -14.11 7.93
N MET A 248 -7.78 -12.88 7.65
CA MET A 248 -8.15 -11.74 8.47
C MET A 248 -9.65 -11.48 8.39
N SER A 249 -10.30 -11.35 9.56
CA SER A 249 -11.67 -10.89 9.62
C SER A 249 -12.00 -10.23 10.95
N LYS A 250 -12.94 -9.28 10.94
CA LYS A 250 -13.43 -8.66 12.19
C LYS A 250 -14.14 -9.68 13.09
N SER A 251 -14.82 -10.68 12.50
CA SER A 251 -15.57 -11.69 13.25
C SER A 251 -14.66 -12.70 13.96
N LEU A 252 -13.46 -12.95 13.44
CA LEU A 252 -12.45 -13.80 14.09
C LEU A 252 -11.62 -13.05 15.14
N GLY A 253 -11.79 -11.72 15.27
CA GLY A 253 -11.05 -10.90 16.23
C GLY A 253 -9.56 -10.74 15.91
N ASN A 254 -9.09 -11.25 14.77
CA ASN A 254 -7.69 -11.20 14.31
C ASN A 254 -7.41 -10.00 13.36
N PHE A 255 -8.30 -9.01 13.37
CA PHE A 255 -8.20 -7.78 12.58
C PHE A 255 -7.20 -6.80 13.22
N VAL A 256 -6.15 -6.42 12.48
CA VAL A 256 -5.09 -5.52 12.95
C VAL A 256 -4.99 -4.29 12.04
N THR A 257 -5.10 -3.11 12.63
CA THR A 257 -4.99 -1.82 11.92
C THR A 257 -3.53 -1.39 11.75
N VAL A 258 -3.23 -0.63 10.70
CA VAL A 258 -1.93 0.06 10.58
C VAL A 258 -1.76 1.05 11.72
N HIS A 259 -2.82 1.79 12.03
CA HIS A 259 -2.84 2.75 13.12
C HIS A 259 -2.40 2.18 14.48
N ASP A 260 -2.74 0.93 14.79
CA ASP A 260 -2.38 0.30 16.07
C ASP A 260 -1.04 -0.45 16.03
N ILE A 261 -0.71 -1.10 14.91
CA ILE A 261 0.53 -1.88 14.80
C ILE A 261 1.77 -0.98 14.88
N ILE A 262 1.74 0.20 14.26
CA ILE A 262 2.89 1.14 14.22
C ILE A 262 3.21 1.77 15.59
N LYS A 263 2.32 1.64 16.58
CA LYS A 263 2.58 2.06 17.96
C LYS A 263 3.59 1.16 18.66
N ASN A 264 3.75 -0.07 18.16
CA ASN A 264 4.59 -1.11 18.78
C ASN A 264 5.71 -1.60 17.85
N ILE A 265 5.60 -1.37 16.55
CA ILE A 265 6.57 -1.79 15.53
C ILE A 265 6.99 -0.56 14.73
N ASP A 266 8.30 -0.42 14.49
CA ASP A 266 8.83 0.61 13.59
C ASP A 266 8.14 0.53 12.22
N PRO A 267 7.52 1.61 11.74
CA PRO A 267 6.88 1.64 10.43
C PRO A 267 7.79 1.21 9.27
N GLN A 268 9.10 1.45 9.32
CA GLN A 268 10.04 0.99 8.30
C GLN A 268 10.20 -0.53 8.30
N VAL A 269 10.09 -1.19 9.46
CA VAL A 269 10.09 -2.67 9.54
C VAL A 269 8.84 -3.24 8.89
N LEU A 270 7.66 -2.67 9.20
CA LEU A 270 6.41 -3.06 8.57
C LEU A 270 6.46 -2.85 7.04
N ARG A 271 6.99 -1.70 6.62
CA ARG A 271 7.21 -1.40 5.20
C ARG A 271 8.14 -2.41 4.54
N PHE A 272 9.28 -2.69 5.16
CA PHE A 272 10.28 -3.63 4.65
C PHE A 272 9.71 -5.03 4.50
N PHE A 273 9.05 -5.53 5.53
CA PHE A 273 8.39 -6.84 5.54
C PHE A 273 7.44 -7.00 4.34
N MET A 274 6.56 -6.01 4.13
CA MET A 274 5.57 -6.07 3.05
C MET A 274 6.20 -5.82 1.67
N ALA A 275 7.18 -4.92 1.54
CA ALA A 275 7.78 -4.58 0.26
C ALA A 275 8.73 -5.67 -0.27
N THR A 276 9.28 -6.52 0.60
CA THR A 276 10.24 -7.58 0.23
C THR A 276 9.61 -8.96 0.01
N THR A 277 8.28 -9.04 0.01
CA THR A 277 7.52 -10.27 -0.29
C THR A 277 6.81 -10.13 -1.64
N GLN A 278 6.99 -11.09 -2.58
CA GLN A 278 6.37 -11.03 -3.92
C GLN A 278 4.89 -10.66 -3.84
N TYR A 279 4.48 -9.58 -4.52
CA TYR A 279 3.20 -8.92 -4.35
C TYR A 279 2.01 -9.86 -4.61
N ARG A 280 2.16 -10.79 -5.57
CA ARG A 280 1.14 -11.78 -5.95
C ARG A 280 0.95 -12.90 -4.93
N HIS A 281 1.93 -13.12 -4.04
CA HIS A 281 1.85 -14.19 -3.07
C HIS A 281 1.14 -13.75 -1.79
N PRO A 282 0.42 -14.67 -1.11
CA PRO A 282 -0.05 -14.43 0.24
C PRO A 282 1.13 -14.11 1.17
N ILE A 283 0.90 -13.20 2.11
CA ILE A 283 1.89 -12.82 3.12
C ILE A 283 1.36 -13.17 4.51
N GLN A 284 2.16 -13.92 5.27
CA GLN A 284 1.81 -14.36 6.61
C GLN A 284 2.31 -13.36 7.66
N TYR A 285 1.39 -12.70 8.33
CA TYR A 285 1.68 -11.80 9.44
C TYR A 285 1.74 -12.58 10.76
N ASN A 286 2.95 -12.76 11.29
CA ASN A 286 3.23 -13.27 12.62
C ASN A 286 4.50 -12.64 13.21
N SER A 287 4.71 -12.84 14.51
CA SER A 287 5.85 -12.23 15.23
C SER A 287 7.21 -12.66 14.68
N LEU A 288 7.33 -13.90 14.20
CA LEU A 288 8.57 -14.43 13.63
C LEU A 288 8.97 -13.66 12.36
N ASN A 289 8.05 -13.52 11.41
CA ASN A 289 8.31 -12.85 10.14
C ASN A 289 8.62 -11.36 10.33
N ILE A 290 7.97 -10.70 11.31
CA ILE A 290 8.28 -9.31 11.67
C ILE A 290 9.68 -9.20 12.29
N GLN A 291 10.04 -10.13 13.18
CA GLN A 291 11.38 -10.15 13.78
C GLN A 291 12.47 -10.38 12.71
N ASP A 292 12.22 -11.29 11.76
CA ASP A 292 13.14 -11.53 10.65
C ASP A 292 13.28 -10.29 9.76
N ALA A 293 12.18 -9.61 9.44
CA ALA A 293 12.21 -8.35 8.71
C ALA A 293 13.00 -7.27 9.46
N GLN A 294 12.84 -7.17 10.78
CA GLN A 294 13.58 -6.23 11.61
C GLN A 294 15.09 -6.52 11.59
N ASN A 295 15.49 -7.77 11.77
CA ASN A 295 16.90 -8.17 11.74
C ASN A 295 17.53 -7.88 10.37
N ASN A 296 16.81 -8.20 9.30
CA ASN A 296 17.27 -7.97 7.92
C ASN A 296 17.42 -6.48 7.59
N LEU A 297 16.46 -5.65 8.01
CA LEU A 297 16.56 -4.20 7.84
C LEU A 297 17.73 -3.63 8.65
N ALA A 298 17.90 -4.06 9.90
CA ALA A 298 19.02 -3.64 10.74
C ALA A 298 20.38 -3.97 10.10
N HIS A 299 20.54 -5.12 9.46
CA HIS A 299 21.77 -5.46 8.74
C HIS A 299 22.09 -4.49 7.60
N ILE A 300 21.09 -4.00 6.88
CA ILE A 300 21.26 -2.99 5.83
C ILE A 300 21.67 -1.65 6.47
N GLN A 301 20.96 -1.23 7.52
CA GLN A 301 21.23 0.02 8.25
C GLN A 301 22.66 0.05 8.83
N THR A 302 23.07 -0.99 9.55
CA THR A 302 24.41 -1.10 10.12
C THR A 302 25.51 -1.03 9.04
N ALA A 303 25.30 -1.64 7.88
CA ALA A 303 26.29 -1.55 6.80
C ALA A 303 26.40 -0.13 6.22
N PHE A 304 25.27 0.58 6.16
CA PHE A 304 25.23 1.96 5.74
C PHE A 304 25.92 2.90 6.75
N GLU A 305 25.72 2.68 8.05
CA GLU A 305 26.41 3.36 9.15
C GLU A 305 27.92 3.08 9.16
N ASN A 306 28.34 1.83 8.94
CA ASN A 306 29.76 1.47 8.85
C ASN A 306 30.46 2.20 7.71
N LEU A 307 29.80 2.33 6.56
CA LEU A 307 30.30 3.12 5.43
C LEU A 307 30.45 4.59 5.83
N ASP A 308 29.47 5.17 6.52
CA ASP A 308 29.53 6.56 6.98
C ASP A 308 30.69 6.79 7.96
N TYR A 309 30.84 5.90 8.95
CA TYR A 309 31.96 5.94 9.87
C TYR A 309 33.31 5.90 9.14
N ARG A 310 33.43 5.02 8.13
CA ARG A 310 34.64 4.92 7.29
C ARG A 310 34.84 6.09 6.33
N LEU A 311 33.82 6.91 6.08
CA LEU A 311 33.98 8.12 5.28
C LEU A 311 34.90 9.13 5.98
N LYS A 312 34.88 9.15 7.32
CA LYS A 312 35.69 10.05 8.17
C LYS A 312 37.21 9.81 8.00
N ASP A 313 37.65 8.58 7.78
CA ASP A 313 39.07 8.20 7.59
C ASP A 313 39.43 7.86 6.13
N GLY A 314 38.50 8.02 5.20
CA GLY A 314 38.72 7.76 3.77
C GLY A 314 39.75 8.71 3.14
N LEU A 315 40.54 8.17 2.21
CA LEU A 315 41.47 8.97 1.41
C LEU A 315 40.80 9.44 0.11
N ASP A 316 41.32 10.53 -0.47
CA ASP A 316 40.90 10.98 -1.79
C ASP A 316 41.37 10.02 -2.89
N GLY A 317 40.68 10.04 -4.02
CA GLY A 317 40.93 9.22 -5.21
C GLY A 317 39.82 8.23 -5.52
N ASN A 318 40.04 7.41 -6.54
CA ASN A 318 39.09 6.41 -7.03
C ASN A 318 39.73 5.02 -7.02
N ASP A 319 38.88 3.99 -7.00
CA ASP A 319 39.25 2.60 -7.23
C ASP A 319 38.21 1.87 -8.10
N GLU A 320 38.29 0.55 -8.18
CA GLU A 320 37.51 -0.27 -9.13
C GLU A 320 36.05 -0.52 -8.70
N VAL A 321 35.62 -0.02 -7.54
CA VAL A 321 34.25 -0.22 -6.99
C VAL A 321 33.15 0.16 -7.98
N LYS A 322 33.40 1.14 -8.86
CA LYS A 322 32.45 1.59 -9.87
C LYS A 322 32.00 0.47 -10.82
N ASN A 323 32.90 -0.42 -11.22
CA ASN A 323 32.56 -1.52 -12.14
C ASN A 323 31.71 -2.58 -11.43
N ASP A 324 32.04 -2.90 -10.19
CA ASP A 324 31.30 -3.85 -9.36
C ASP A 324 29.86 -3.35 -9.09
N ILE A 325 29.71 -2.05 -8.80
CA ILE A 325 28.40 -1.41 -8.59
C ILE A 325 27.52 -1.50 -9.82
N LYS A 326 28.06 -1.29 -11.03
CA LYS A 326 27.28 -1.46 -12.26
C LYS A 326 26.70 -2.87 -12.35
N ASN A 327 27.49 -3.89 -12.03
CA ASN A 327 27.02 -5.28 -12.05
C ASN A 327 25.91 -5.54 -11.01
N PHE A 328 25.98 -4.94 -9.81
CA PHE A 328 24.88 -5.02 -8.85
C PHE A 328 23.60 -4.36 -9.38
N ILE A 329 23.70 -3.18 -9.98
CA ILE A 329 22.54 -2.48 -10.56
C ILE A 329 21.92 -3.31 -11.70
N ASP A 330 22.74 -3.82 -12.63
CA ASP A 330 22.25 -4.63 -13.76
C ASP A 330 21.51 -5.89 -13.27
N ARG A 331 22.03 -6.56 -12.23
CA ARG A 331 21.40 -7.75 -11.63
C ARG A 331 20.12 -7.42 -10.87
N TYR A 332 20.13 -6.29 -10.15
CA TYR A 332 18.93 -5.79 -9.45
C TYR A 332 17.82 -5.50 -10.46
N GLN A 333 18.13 -4.81 -11.56
CA GLN A 333 17.19 -4.53 -12.64
C GLN A 333 16.67 -5.82 -13.28
N ALA A 334 17.56 -6.75 -13.65
CA ALA A 334 17.14 -8.01 -14.22
C ALA A 334 16.19 -8.82 -13.31
N ALA A 335 16.38 -8.74 -11.98
CA ALA A 335 15.47 -9.35 -11.03
C ALA A 335 14.12 -8.61 -10.97
N MET A 336 14.13 -7.29 -10.84
CA MET A 336 12.91 -6.51 -10.71
C MET A 336 12.11 -6.42 -12.04
N ASP A 337 12.76 -6.57 -13.19
CA ASP A 337 12.11 -6.67 -14.51
C ASP A 337 11.34 -7.99 -14.70
N ASP A 338 11.67 -9.03 -13.91
CA ASP A 338 10.94 -10.30 -13.84
C ASP A 338 9.74 -10.17 -12.89
N ASP A 339 8.68 -9.48 -13.34
CA ASP A 339 7.42 -9.31 -12.57
C ASP A 339 7.66 -8.79 -11.13
N PHE A 340 8.51 -7.76 -11.00
CA PHE A 340 8.87 -7.15 -9.72
C PHE A 340 9.34 -8.19 -8.70
N ASN A 341 10.29 -9.07 -9.07
CA ASN A 341 10.80 -10.13 -8.20
C ASN A 341 11.59 -9.55 -7.01
N VAL A 342 10.87 -9.05 -6.02
CA VAL A 342 11.40 -8.34 -4.86
C VAL A 342 12.31 -9.21 -4.01
N GLN A 343 12.11 -10.54 -3.96
CA GLN A 343 13.01 -11.44 -3.23
C GLN A 343 14.39 -11.50 -3.88
N ASN A 344 14.45 -11.62 -5.21
CA ASN A 344 15.71 -11.60 -5.93
C ASN A 344 16.34 -10.19 -5.94
N GLY A 345 15.52 -9.15 -6.06
CA GLY A 345 15.96 -7.76 -5.95
C GLY A 345 16.63 -7.46 -4.60
N ILE A 346 15.98 -7.82 -3.48
CA ILE A 346 16.55 -7.61 -2.15
C ILE A 346 17.76 -8.51 -1.88
N ALA A 347 17.82 -9.71 -2.45
CA ALA A 347 19.01 -10.56 -2.37
C ALA A 347 20.24 -9.86 -2.96
N VAL A 348 20.09 -9.15 -4.09
CA VAL A 348 21.18 -8.35 -4.68
C VAL A 348 21.60 -7.21 -3.75
N VAL A 349 20.65 -6.58 -3.03
CA VAL A 349 20.95 -5.56 -2.01
C VAL A 349 21.77 -6.17 -0.86
N TYR A 350 21.41 -7.35 -0.35
CA TYR A 350 22.19 -8.02 0.70
C TYR A 350 23.61 -8.34 0.26
N GLU A 351 23.80 -8.75 -1.00
CA GLU A 351 25.14 -8.96 -1.56
C GLU A 351 25.93 -7.65 -1.66
N LEU A 352 25.30 -6.55 -2.07
CA LEU A 352 25.90 -5.22 -2.09
C LEU A 352 26.28 -4.75 -0.68
N VAL A 353 25.42 -5.00 0.31
CA VAL A 353 25.67 -4.73 1.73
C VAL A 353 26.89 -5.51 2.22
N LYS A 354 26.97 -6.80 1.90
CA LYS A 354 28.14 -7.64 2.24
C LYS A 354 29.41 -7.12 1.57
N TYR A 355 29.34 -6.78 0.28
CA TYR A 355 30.46 -6.18 -0.46
C TYR A 355 30.93 -4.88 0.21
N SER A 356 29.99 -4.04 0.63
CA SER A 356 30.25 -2.77 1.30
C SER A 356 30.95 -2.94 2.65
N ASN A 357 30.50 -3.90 3.47
CA ASN A 357 31.16 -4.23 4.73
C ASN A 357 32.60 -4.72 4.52
N VAL A 358 32.84 -5.59 3.53
CA VAL A 358 34.20 -6.05 3.20
C VAL A 358 35.08 -4.89 2.73
N TYR A 359 34.50 -3.97 1.96
CA TYR A 359 35.20 -2.75 1.54
C TYR A 359 35.54 -1.85 2.74
N SER A 360 34.59 -1.65 3.66
CA SER A 360 34.76 -0.85 4.87
C SER A 360 35.69 -1.47 5.91
N GLU A 361 36.21 -2.68 5.71
CA GLU A 361 37.24 -3.29 6.56
C GLU A 361 38.66 -3.12 5.98
N ARG A 362 38.79 -2.60 4.75
CA ARG A 362 40.11 -2.40 4.13
C ARG A 362 40.93 -1.38 4.92
N LYS A 363 42.25 -1.59 4.93
CA LYS A 363 43.23 -0.67 5.55
C LYS A 363 43.16 0.73 4.93
N VAL A 364 42.88 0.81 3.64
CA VAL A 364 42.73 2.06 2.90
C VAL A 364 41.42 1.97 2.13
N VAL A 365 40.59 2.99 2.32
CA VAL A 365 39.33 3.19 1.60
C VAL A 365 39.35 4.56 0.93
N LYS A 366 38.61 4.67 -0.16
CA LYS A 366 38.42 5.89 -0.94
C LYS A 366 37.05 6.51 -0.66
N LYS A 367 37.02 7.81 -0.38
CA LYS A 367 35.77 8.56 -0.10
C LYS A 367 34.76 8.43 -1.24
N ALA A 368 35.19 8.65 -2.48
CA ALA A 368 34.33 8.55 -3.65
C ALA A 368 33.67 7.17 -3.80
N SER A 369 34.36 6.09 -3.42
CA SER A 369 33.80 4.74 -3.48
C SER A 369 32.81 4.47 -2.34
N ILE A 370 33.06 5.02 -1.14
CA ILE A 370 32.12 4.95 -0.01
C ILE A 370 30.82 5.68 -0.38
N GLU A 371 30.92 6.92 -0.85
CA GLU A 371 29.77 7.72 -1.28
C GLU A 371 28.98 7.02 -2.39
N LEU A 372 29.69 6.39 -3.34
CA LEU A 372 29.04 5.64 -4.42
C LEU A 372 28.33 4.38 -3.89
N LEU A 373 28.91 3.64 -2.94
CA LEU A 373 28.26 2.50 -2.28
C LEU A 373 27.02 2.94 -1.51
N GLN A 374 27.15 3.98 -0.66
CA GLN A 374 26.04 4.56 0.10
C GLN A 374 24.89 4.99 -0.80
N THR A 375 25.20 5.81 -1.82
CA THR A 375 24.21 6.30 -2.78
C THR A 375 23.54 5.14 -3.54
N THR A 376 24.30 4.10 -3.88
CA THR A 376 23.75 2.92 -4.57
C THR A 376 22.83 2.14 -3.64
N ILE A 377 23.24 1.83 -2.40
CA ILE A 377 22.40 1.14 -1.42
C ILE A 377 21.11 1.94 -1.21
N GLN A 378 21.21 3.24 -0.90
CA GLN A 378 20.06 4.13 -0.74
C GLN A 378 19.12 4.08 -1.93
N ARG A 379 19.65 4.18 -3.15
CA ARG A 379 18.85 4.17 -4.37
C ARG A 379 18.11 2.84 -4.56
N LEU A 380 18.76 1.70 -4.30
CA LEU A 380 18.13 0.39 -4.47
C LEU A 380 17.08 0.11 -3.38
N VAL A 381 17.34 0.50 -2.13
CA VAL A 381 16.38 0.28 -1.04
C VAL A 381 15.20 1.25 -1.06
N ALA A 382 15.39 2.43 -1.66
CA ALA A 382 14.33 3.40 -1.86
C ALA A 382 13.16 2.87 -2.72
N VAL A 383 13.42 1.91 -3.63
CA VAL A 383 12.35 1.22 -4.38
C VAL A 383 11.40 0.48 -3.44
N PHE A 384 11.94 -0.12 -2.37
CA PHE A 384 11.14 -0.77 -1.33
C PHE A 384 10.58 0.22 -0.30
N GLY A 385 10.68 1.53 -0.53
CA GLY A 385 10.22 2.57 0.39
C GLY A 385 11.03 2.66 1.68
N ILE A 386 12.27 2.16 1.69
CA ILE A 386 13.17 2.26 2.85
C ILE A 386 13.99 3.54 2.75
N LYS A 387 14.04 4.28 3.86
CA LYS A 387 14.87 5.45 4.02
C LYS A 387 16.05 5.10 4.90
N LEU A 388 17.23 5.13 4.30
CA LEU A 388 18.48 5.12 5.06
C LEU A 388 18.89 6.56 5.26
N SER A 389 18.60 7.08 6.45
CA SER A 389 19.15 8.33 6.96
C SER A 389 20.31 7.99 7.87
N ILE A 390 21.33 8.86 7.88
CA ILE A 390 22.22 8.98 9.03
C ILE A 390 21.46 9.92 9.96
N GLU A 391 20.41 9.42 10.59
CA GLU A 391 19.73 10.16 11.64
C GLU A 391 20.70 10.22 12.81
N ALA A 392 21.45 11.32 12.90
CA ALA A 392 21.96 11.73 14.19
C ALA A 392 20.71 11.93 15.06
N LEU A 393 20.51 11.06 16.06
CA LEU A 393 19.43 11.25 17.03
C LEU A 393 19.40 12.72 17.43
N ASP A 394 18.23 13.34 17.31
CA ASP A 394 18.08 14.71 17.77
C ASP A 394 18.24 14.74 19.30
N ASP A 395 18.58 15.91 19.82
CA ASP A 395 18.90 16.02 21.24
C ASP A 395 17.71 15.64 22.14
N ASP A 396 16.47 15.72 21.66
CA ASP A 396 15.26 15.38 22.41
C ASP A 396 15.06 13.86 22.53
N GLU A 397 15.33 13.11 21.47
CA GLU A 397 15.28 11.64 21.46
C GLU A 397 16.39 11.03 22.32
N ILE A 398 17.60 11.58 22.24
CA ILE A 398 18.71 11.19 23.11
C ILE A 398 18.32 11.40 24.57
N MET A 399 17.71 12.54 24.89
CA MET A 399 17.31 12.84 26.26
C MET A 399 16.16 11.94 26.75
N LYS A 400 15.23 11.52 25.88
CA LYS A 400 14.21 10.51 26.23
C LYS A 400 14.82 9.16 26.56
N LEU A 401 15.76 8.69 25.74
CA LEU A 401 16.45 7.42 25.98
C LEU A 401 17.32 7.47 27.25
N ILE A 402 17.99 8.59 27.50
CA ILE A 402 18.71 8.82 28.76
C ILE A 402 17.75 8.80 29.96
N ALA A 403 16.59 9.45 29.87
CA ALA A 403 15.60 9.44 30.94
C ALA A 403 15.06 8.02 31.21
N GLN A 404 14.79 7.23 30.17
CA GLN A 404 14.37 5.84 30.30
C GLN A 404 15.46 4.97 30.93
N ARG A 405 16.71 5.15 30.53
CA ARG A 405 17.87 4.48 31.14
C ARG A 405 17.99 4.85 32.62
N ASP A 406 17.89 6.13 32.96
CA ASP A 406 18.06 6.61 34.33
C ASP A 406 16.92 6.08 35.22
N GLN A 407 15.70 6.00 34.69
CA GLN A 407 14.57 5.34 35.35
C GLN A 407 14.82 3.84 35.56
N ALA A 408 15.31 3.12 34.55
CA ALA A 408 15.67 1.71 34.68
C ALA A 408 16.74 1.46 35.77
N ARG A 409 17.69 2.39 35.93
CA ARG A 409 18.68 2.34 37.03
C ARG A 409 18.05 2.55 38.41
N VAL A 410 17.08 3.48 38.52
CA VAL A 410 16.31 3.69 39.75
C VAL A 410 15.52 2.44 40.12
N ASP A 411 14.92 1.79 39.12
CA ASP A 411 14.11 0.58 39.28
C ASP A 411 14.97 -0.70 39.43
N LYS A 412 16.30 -0.56 39.37
CA LYS A 412 17.30 -1.64 39.42
C LYS A 412 17.18 -2.67 38.28
N ASP A 413 16.58 -2.28 37.16
CA ASP A 413 16.60 -3.04 35.91
C ASP A 413 17.89 -2.73 35.13
N PHE A 414 18.98 -3.36 35.58
CA PHE A 414 20.29 -3.18 34.97
C PHE A 414 20.37 -3.73 33.54
N ALA A 415 19.56 -4.74 33.21
CA ALA A 415 19.53 -5.32 31.87
C ALA A 415 18.96 -4.32 30.85
N LEU A 416 17.86 -3.65 31.18
CA LEU A 416 17.30 -2.59 30.35
C LEU A 416 18.22 -1.37 30.28
N SER A 417 18.83 -0.96 31.41
CA SER A 417 19.80 0.13 31.44
C SER A 417 21.01 -0.13 30.53
N ASP A 418 21.56 -1.35 30.54
CA ASP A 418 22.69 -1.71 29.69
C ASP A 418 22.26 -1.79 28.21
N LYS A 419 21.07 -2.34 27.92
CA LYS A 419 20.52 -2.37 26.56
C LYS A 419 20.37 -0.97 25.97
N ILE A 420 19.84 -0.01 26.73
CA ILE A 420 19.68 1.38 26.26
C ILE A 420 21.03 2.06 26.09
N ARG A 421 22.00 1.85 27.01
CA ARG A 421 23.35 2.40 26.87
C ARG A 421 24.04 1.86 25.62
N ASP A 422 23.93 0.57 25.37
CA ASP A 422 24.60 -0.07 24.26
C ASP A 422 23.95 0.32 22.91
N ALA A 423 22.63 0.55 22.89
CA ALA A 423 21.93 1.15 21.76
C ALA A 423 22.40 2.59 21.49
N LEU A 424 22.39 3.47 22.49
CA LEU A 424 22.90 4.85 22.35
C LEU A 424 24.37 4.88 21.88
N LYS A 425 25.20 3.95 22.38
CA LYS A 425 26.59 3.82 21.95
C LYS A 425 26.73 3.32 20.51
N ALA A 426 25.84 2.43 20.05
CA ALA A 426 25.79 2.01 18.66
C ALA A 426 25.46 3.18 17.74
N ASP A 427 24.63 4.12 18.20
CA ASP A 427 24.27 5.36 17.50
C ASP A 427 25.33 6.48 17.64
N GLY A 428 26.56 6.14 18.07
CA GLY A 428 27.65 7.11 18.23
C GLY A 428 27.48 8.07 19.41
N ILE A 429 26.60 7.77 20.38
CA ILE A 429 26.37 8.60 21.56
C ILE A 429 27.01 7.98 22.79
N ILE A 430 28.02 8.66 23.32
CA ILE A 430 28.69 8.25 24.56
C ILE A 430 28.01 8.95 25.73
N ILE A 431 27.56 8.14 26.69
CA ILE A 431 26.95 8.60 27.94
C ILE A 431 28.03 8.68 29.03
N GLU A 432 28.09 9.81 29.72
CA GLU A 432 28.97 10.08 30.86
C GLU A 432 28.13 10.39 32.11
N ASP A 433 28.16 9.50 33.11
CA ASP A 433 27.48 9.70 34.39
C ASP A 433 28.31 10.65 35.28
N THR A 434 27.72 11.77 35.72
CA THR A 434 28.38 12.73 36.63
C THR A 434 27.59 12.91 37.93
N PRO A 435 28.20 13.45 39.01
CA PRO A 435 27.46 13.77 40.24
C PRO A 435 26.30 14.75 40.06
N ASN A 436 26.26 15.49 38.94
CA ASN A 436 25.21 16.47 38.60
C ASN A 436 24.21 15.92 37.56
N GLY A 437 24.26 14.62 37.25
CA GLY A 437 23.39 13.97 36.26
C GLY A 437 24.13 13.38 35.07
N THR A 438 23.37 12.71 34.21
CA THR A 438 23.85 12.06 32.99
C THR A 438 24.09 13.09 31.89
N ARG A 439 25.29 13.09 31.30
CA ARG A 439 25.64 13.89 30.11
C ARG A 439 25.90 12.96 28.94
N TYR A 440 25.83 13.49 27.71
CA TYR A 440 26.21 12.76 26.53
C TYR A 440 27.03 13.60 25.57
N ARG A 441 27.73 12.93 24.66
CA ARG A 441 28.40 13.52 23.51
C ARG A 441 28.19 12.64 22.26
N LYS A 442 28.11 13.26 21.10
CA LYS A 442 28.05 12.58 19.79
C LYS A 442 29.47 12.38 19.25
N GLU A 443 29.75 11.25 18.64
CA GLU A 443 31.10 10.85 18.14
C GLU A 443 31.12 10.51 16.64
#